data_AF-A0A1H1KZP6-F1
#
_entry.id   AF-A0A1H1KZP6-F1
#
_cell.length_a   1.000
_cell.length_b   1.000
_cell.length_c   1.000
_cell.angle_alpha   90.00
_cell.angle_beta   90.00
_cell.angle_gamma   90.00
#
_symmetry.space_group_name_H-M   'P 1'
#
loop_
_entity.id
_entity.type
_entity.pdbx_description
1 polymer ?
#
loop_
_entity_poly.entity_id
_entity_poly.type
_entity_poly.pdbx_seq_one_letter_code
_entity_poly.pdbx_strand_id
1 'polypeptide(L)'
;MLPLNKIRNLLLIVILVITISCKNSTTASLHSHGDGNHTHETTNYFKSYTLEDAQYGTKTVVTVAGNIREISTNALPNHETGTFPNEGNPNTIKPQNRSYSIPVTPKYTGKAQWVREPGVALNGVKFEPETAEAVLCESGERYRVEAKQNLIDMGLDKNNAHVQPTGAYHYHGTPTSMIEKFDTGQDLVHIGFAKDGFAIYYSKSGAYSPSFRLYDENREGEDCAYDRPGNHLDVSIENSKPDGTFVSDWEYVEGLGNLDECNGTEINGTYAYLVTDSYPYVPRCLMGEFEEEQHGPPPGQAAQRGERSSRGNQQQHDH
;
A
#
# COMPACT_ATOMS: atom_id res chain seq x y z
N MET A 1 58.19 66.91 -38.59
CA MET A 1 58.27 65.50 -39.01
C MET A 1 57.39 64.68 -38.07
N LEU A 2 56.35 64.08 -38.63
CA LEU A 2 55.42 63.08 -38.06
C LEU A 2 56.19 61.75 -37.76
N PRO A 3 55.58 60.70 -37.15
CA PRO A 3 55.10 60.52 -35.77
C PRO A 3 55.45 59.09 -35.21
N LEU A 4 54.95 58.67 -34.03
CA LEU A 4 54.11 57.46 -33.84
C LEU A 4 53.88 57.08 -32.34
N ASN A 5 52.65 57.33 -31.89
CA ASN A 5 51.76 56.54 -31.03
C ASN A 5 52.34 55.55 -29.98
N LYS A 6 52.17 55.92 -28.70
CA LYS A 6 52.02 54.96 -27.58
C LYS A 6 50.60 54.40 -27.57
N ILE A 7 50.44 53.11 -27.86
CA ILE A 7 49.19 52.38 -27.63
C ILE A 7 49.25 51.74 -26.24
N ARG A 8 48.27 52.08 -25.39
CA ARG A 8 48.00 51.46 -24.08
C ARG A 8 47.51 50.03 -24.31
N ASN A 9 48.23 49.04 -23.76
CA ASN A 9 47.71 47.69 -23.61
C ASN A 9 46.68 47.67 -22.47
N LEU A 10 45.39 47.70 -22.84
CA LEU A 10 44.30 47.36 -21.94
C LEU A 10 43.99 45.87 -22.17
N LEU A 11 44.43 45.01 -21.24
CA LEU A 11 44.07 43.60 -21.23
C LEU A 11 42.60 43.49 -20.79
N LEU A 12 41.68 43.34 -21.74
CA LEU A 12 40.30 42.91 -21.43
C LEU A 12 40.34 41.40 -21.17
N ILE A 13 40.26 41.01 -19.90
CA ILE A 13 39.96 39.62 -19.52
C ILE A 13 38.44 39.45 -19.65
N VAL A 14 38.02 38.80 -20.73
CA VAL A 14 36.63 38.32 -20.88
C VAL A 14 36.50 37.07 -20.03
N ILE A 15 35.91 37.20 -18.84
CA ILE A 15 35.48 36.06 -18.03
C ILE A 15 34.21 35.51 -18.67
N LEU A 16 34.34 34.44 -19.45
CA LEU A 16 33.22 33.67 -19.96
C LEU A 16 32.63 32.86 -18.79
N VAL A 17 31.59 33.40 -18.15
CA VAL A 17 30.80 32.66 -17.18
C VAL A 17 29.96 31.64 -17.96
N ILE A 18 30.45 30.39 -18.01
CA ILE A 18 29.67 29.25 -18.49
C ILE A 18 28.65 28.95 -17.40
N THR A 19 27.42 29.43 -17.56
CA THR A 19 26.28 28.94 -16.80
C THR A 19 25.99 27.51 -17.27
N ILE A 20 26.48 26.53 -16.51
CA ILE A 20 26.05 25.14 -16.64
C ILE A 20 24.60 25.10 -16.15
N SER A 21 23.67 25.34 -17.08
CA SER A 21 22.27 25.00 -16.89
C SER A 21 22.18 23.48 -16.85
N CYS A 22 21.95 22.92 -15.66
CA CYS A 22 21.57 21.53 -15.51
C CYS A 22 20.21 21.32 -16.18
N LYS A 23 20.20 21.01 -17.48
CA LYS A 23 19.05 20.40 -18.13
C LYS A 23 18.95 18.97 -17.61
N ASN A 24 17.98 18.69 -16.74
CA ASN A 24 17.52 17.33 -16.52
C ASN A 24 17.11 16.77 -17.88
N SER A 25 17.73 15.67 -18.29
CA SER A 25 17.33 14.93 -19.48
C SER A 25 15.98 14.28 -19.20
N THR A 26 14.89 14.92 -19.64
CA THR A 26 13.54 14.36 -19.59
C THR A 26 13.32 13.48 -20.81
N THR A 27 13.26 12.18 -20.61
CA THR A 27 12.71 11.24 -21.59
C THR A 27 11.21 11.17 -21.37
N ALA A 28 10.43 11.77 -22.27
CA ALA A 28 8.99 11.59 -22.30
C ALA A 28 8.69 10.20 -22.90
N SER A 29 7.94 9.39 -22.16
CA SER A 29 7.46 8.08 -22.59
C SER A 29 5.96 8.21 -22.86
N LEU A 30 5.55 7.90 -24.09
CA LEU A 30 4.17 7.94 -24.57
C LEU A 30 3.67 6.50 -24.68
N HIS A 31 2.65 6.16 -23.89
CA HIS A 31 1.98 4.86 -23.97
C HIS A 31 0.46 5.04 -23.83
N SER A 32 -0.30 4.05 -24.31
CA SER A 32 -1.75 4.08 -24.39
C SER A 32 -2.35 2.96 -23.54
N HIS A 33 -3.40 3.31 -22.79
CA HIS A 33 -4.29 2.38 -22.09
C HIS A 33 -5.72 2.88 -22.30
N GLY A 34 -6.59 2.06 -22.89
CA GLY A 34 -7.94 2.48 -23.29
C GLY A 34 -7.95 3.65 -24.29
N ASP A 35 -9.06 4.41 -24.35
CA ASP A 35 -9.25 5.57 -25.26
C ASP A 35 -8.37 6.80 -24.91
N GLY A 36 -7.42 6.67 -23.96
CA GLY A 36 -6.56 7.75 -23.49
C GLY A 36 -5.09 7.57 -23.91
N ASN A 37 -4.52 8.62 -24.49
CA ASN A 37 -3.08 8.76 -24.70
C ASN A 37 -2.53 9.68 -23.61
N HIS A 38 -1.53 9.26 -22.83
CA HIS A 38 -0.93 10.12 -21.81
C HIS A 38 0.60 10.13 -21.89
N THR A 39 1.17 11.29 -21.60
CA THR A 39 2.62 11.53 -21.59
C THR A 39 3.13 11.53 -20.15
N HIS A 40 4.06 10.63 -19.84
CA HIS A 40 4.77 10.69 -18.56
C HIS A 40 6.01 11.57 -18.69
N GLU A 41 6.07 12.65 -17.91
CA GLU A 41 7.37 13.14 -17.49
C GLU A 41 7.97 12.11 -16.54
N THR A 42 9.14 11.57 -16.87
CA THR A 42 9.82 10.55 -16.07
C THR A 42 10.33 11.14 -14.76
N THR A 43 9.42 11.30 -13.81
CA THR A 43 9.74 11.70 -12.44
C THR A 43 10.35 10.50 -11.72
N ASN A 44 11.58 10.67 -11.24
CA ASN A 44 12.19 9.67 -10.39
C ASN A 44 11.65 9.81 -8.95
N TYR A 45 10.59 9.05 -8.64
CA TYR A 45 9.95 9.04 -7.33
C TYR A 45 10.82 8.53 -6.17
N PHE A 46 12.02 7.99 -6.44
CA PHE A 46 12.99 7.66 -5.39
C PHE A 46 13.75 8.89 -4.86
N LYS A 47 13.76 10.00 -5.60
CA LYS A 47 14.36 11.29 -5.18
C LYS A 47 13.31 12.20 -4.57
N SER A 48 13.71 13.41 -4.15
CA SER A 48 12.75 14.46 -3.81
C SER A 48 11.85 14.80 -5.00
N TYR A 49 10.54 14.93 -4.75
CA TYR A 49 9.56 15.28 -5.76
C TYR A 49 8.40 16.07 -5.15
N THR A 50 7.69 16.82 -5.99
CA THR A 50 6.41 17.42 -5.66
C THR A 50 5.38 16.85 -6.63
N LEU A 51 4.31 16.28 -6.10
CA LEU A 51 3.15 15.84 -6.86
C LEU A 51 1.99 16.76 -6.51
N GLU A 52 1.61 17.60 -7.47
CA GLU A 52 0.46 18.49 -7.39
C GLU A 52 -0.50 18.20 -8.53
N ASP A 53 -1.79 18.07 -8.21
CA ASP A 53 -2.84 17.90 -9.21
C ASP A 53 -3.98 18.88 -8.88
N ALA A 54 -4.09 19.95 -9.66
CA ALA A 54 -5.06 21.01 -9.41
C ALA A 54 -6.51 20.56 -9.63
N GLN A 55 -6.75 19.55 -10.46
CA GLN A 55 -8.08 19.02 -10.71
C GLN A 55 -8.63 18.34 -9.46
N TYR A 56 -7.80 17.56 -8.77
CA TYR A 56 -8.20 16.82 -7.57
C TYR A 56 -7.76 17.48 -6.26
N GLY A 57 -7.03 18.60 -6.34
CA GLY A 57 -6.48 19.30 -5.19
C GLY A 57 -5.33 18.55 -4.50
N THR A 58 -4.77 17.49 -5.11
CA THR A 58 -3.66 16.72 -4.53
C THR A 58 -2.44 17.60 -4.32
N LYS A 59 -1.82 17.44 -3.15
CA LYS A 59 -0.52 18.02 -2.85
C LYS A 59 0.28 17.08 -1.97
N THR A 60 1.36 16.56 -2.54
CA THR A 60 2.34 15.71 -1.86
C THR A 60 3.73 16.22 -2.16
N VAL A 61 4.48 16.53 -1.12
CA VAL A 61 5.86 17.00 -1.19
C VAL A 61 6.73 15.96 -0.51
N VAL A 62 7.67 15.42 -1.26
CA VAL A 62 8.66 14.45 -0.78
C VAL A 62 10.04 15.08 -0.83
N THR A 63 10.70 15.09 0.31
CA THR A 63 12.08 15.55 0.46
C THR A 63 12.95 14.39 0.91
N VAL A 64 13.96 14.07 0.12
CA VAL A 64 15.00 13.10 0.47
C VAL A 64 16.21 13.86 0.97
N ALA A 65 16.52 13.71 2.26
CA ALA A 65 17.66 14.33 2.92
C ALA A 65 18.44 13.28 3.71
N GLY A 66 19.70 13.04 3.33
CA GLY A 66 20.50 11.97 3.93
C GLY A 66 19.86 10.60 3.67
N ASN A 67 19.58 9.86 4.74
CA ASN A 67 18.97 8.52 4.67
C ASN A 67 17.46 8.52 4.94
N ILE A 68 16.80 9.68 4.92
CA ILE A 68 15.39 9.82 5.26
C ILE A 68 14.61 10.44 4.10
N ARG A 69 13.43 9.87 3.84
CA ARG A 69 12.39 10.36 2.95
C ARG A 69 11.28 10.96 3.83
N GLU A 70 11.23 12.28 3.85
CA GLU A 70 10.16 13.04 4.50
C GLU A 70 9.05 13.28 3.49
N ILE A 71 7.82 12.87 3.82
CA ILE A 71 6.63 13.01 2.96
C ILE A 71 5.65 13.89 3.71
N SER A 72 5.33 15.07 3.19
CA SER A 72 4.23 15.92 3.66
C SER A 72 3.12 15.92 2.62
N THR A 73 1.90 15.57 3.03
CA THR A 73 0.79 15.38 2.08
C THR A 73 -0.55 15.80 2.64
N ASN A 74 -1.42 16.27 1.75
CA ASN A 74 -2.84 16.43 2.03
C ASN A 74 -3.68 15.16 1.84
N ALA A 75 -3.04 14.04 1.45
CA ALA A 75 -3.62 12.72 1.25
C ALA A 75 -4.87 12.71 0.34
N LEU A 76 -4.93 13.61 -0.64
CA LEU A 76 -5.98 13.61 -1.66
C LEU A 76 -5.54 12.80 -2.88
N PRO A 77 -6.41 11.95 -3.45
CA PRO A 77 -6.09 11.19 -4.66
C PRO A 77 -5.88 12.11 -5.85
N ASN A 78 -4.90 11.82 -6.70
CA ASN A 78 -4.64 12.54 -7.95
C ASN A 78 -5.35 11.91 -9.16
N HIS A 79 -6.45 11.19 -8.92
CA HIS A 79 -7.19 10.44 -9.92
C HIS A 79 -8.68 10.46 -9.56
N GLU A 80 -9.50 10.04 -10.51
CA GLU A 80 -10.94 9.93 -10.30
C GLU A 80 -11.26 8.91 -9.21
N THR A 81 -12.23 9.26 -8.37
CA THR A 81 -12.76 8.40 -7.30
C THR A 81 -14.20 8.02 -7.58
N GLY A 82 -14.75 7.11 -6.80
CA GLY A 82 -16.21 6.93 -6.75
C GLY A 82 -16.92 8.19 -6.23
N THR A 83 -18.24 8.21 -6.37
CA THR A 83 -19.05 9.25 -5.72
C THR A 83 -19.09 8.98 -4.22
N PHE A 84 -18.71 9.99 -3.42
CA PHE A 84 -18.77 9.96 -1.96
C PHE A 84 -19.48 11.23 -1.46
N PRO A 85 -20.54 11.12 -0.64
CA PRO A 85 -21.07 9.89 -0.05
C PRO A 85 -21.80 8.99 -1.06
N ASN A 86 -21.86 7.69 -0.75
CA ASN A 86 -22.66 6.68 -1.43
C ASN A 86 -23.41 5.80 -0.40
N GLU A 87 -24.16 4.80 -0.87
CA GLU A 87 -25.01 3.94 -0.03
C GLU A 87 -24.20 3.18 1.04
N GLY A 88 -23.06 2.60 0.68
CA GLY A 88 -22.16 1.90 1.62
C GLY A 88 -21.20 2.80 2.41
N ASN A 89 -21.06 4.08 2.03
CA ASN A 89 -20.16 5.02 2.70
C ASN A 89 -20.74 6.45 2.77
N PRO A 90 -21.18 6.93 3.94
CA PRO A 90 -21.82 8.24 4.10
C PRO A 90 -20.83 9.41 4.20
N ASN A 91 -19.52 9.17 4.07
CA ASN A 91 -18.49 10.19 4.30
C ASN A 91 -18.11 10.91 3.00
N THR A 92 -17.52 12.10 3.13
CA THR A 92 -17.03 12.93 2.00
C THR A 92 -15.53 13.08 2.09
N ILE A 93 -14.83 12.98 0.94
CA ILE A 93 -13.38 13.15 0.86
C ILE A 93 -12.99 14.56 1.33
N LYS A 94 -11.99 14.65 2.20
CA LYS A 94 -11.42 15.91 2.71
C LYS A 94 -9.90 15.82 2.76
N PRO A 95 -9.19 16.94 2.53
CA PRO A 95 -7.75 16.98 2.73
C PRO A 95 -7.41 16.62 4.18
N GLN A 96 -6.39 15.80 4.34
CA GLN A 96 -5.79 15.46 5.63
C GLN A 96 -4.52 16.31 5.81
N ASN A 97 -3.90 16.27 6.98
CA ASN A 97 -2.55 16.79 7.18
C ASN A 97 -1.68 15.66 7.71
N ARG A 98 -0.85 15.07 6.85
CA ARG A 98 -0.05 13.88 7.19
C ARG A 98 1.42 14.14 6.88
N SER A 99 2.27 13.58 7.73
CA SER A 99 3.71 13.52 7.56
C SER A 99 4.21 12.10 7.80
N TYR A 100 5.15 11.65 6.98
CA TYR A 100 5.82 10.36 7.16
C TYR A 100 7.33 10.55 7.06
N SER A 101 8.08 9.85 7.91
CA SER A 101 9.54 9.78 7.88
C SER A 101 9.91 8.31 7.61
N ILE A 102 10.44 8.04 6.42
CA ILE A 102 10.68 6.68 5.92
C ILE A 102 12.16 6.54 5.55
N PRO A 103 12.86 5.45 5.90
CA PRO A 103 14.25 5.27 5.52
C PRO A 103 14.40 5.12 3.99
N VAL A 104 15.47 5.70 3.44
CA VAL A 104 15.80 5.60 2.00
C VAL A 104 16.59 4.31 1.72
N THR A 105 17.36 3.85 2.70
CA THR A 105 18.07 2.58 2.68
C THR A 105 17.38 1.63 3.66
N PRO A 106 16.34 0.89 3.23
CA PRO A 106 15.63 -0.05 4.08
C PRO A 106 16.55 -1.20 4.50
N LYS A 107 16.34 -1.73 5.71
CA LYS A 107 17.07 -2.90 6.21
C LYS A 107 16.14 -4.09 6.28
N TYR A 108 16.41 -5.09 5.44
CA TYR A 108 15.66 -6.35 5.47
C TYR A 108 16.00 -7.14 6.74
N THR A 109 14.99 -7.54 7.49
CA THR A 109 15.11 -8.33 8.72
C THR A 109 14.75 -9.81 8.52
N GLY A 110 14.01 -10.12 7.45
CA GLY A 110 13.50 -11.48 7.17
C GLY A 110 12.47 -11.96 8.18
N LYS A 111 11.88 -11.06 8.96
CA LYS A 111 10.84 -11.37 9.94
C LYS A 111 9.62 -10.52 9.63
N ALA A 112 8.50 -11.17 9.34
CA ALA A 112 7.25 -10.47 9.18
C ALA A 112 6.83 -9.78 10.48
N GLN A 113 6.51 -8.49 10.36
CA GLN A 113 5.98 -7.67 11.43
C GLN A 113 4.68 -7.05 10.96
N TRP A 114 3.56 -7.44 11.58
CA TRP A 114 2.27 -6.87 11.26
C TRP A 114 2.28 -5.34 11.41
N VAL A 115 1.55 -4.66 10.53
CA VAL A 115 1.39 -3.21 10.55
C VAL A 115 -0.01 -2.86 10.05
N ARG A 116 -0.66 -1.90 10.69
CA ARG A 116 -2.02 -1.48 10.32
C ARG A 116 -2.06 -0.76 8.97
N GLU A 117 -1.09 0.12 8.76
CA GLU A 117 -0.93 0.91 7.54
C GLU A 117 0.47 0.64 6.98
N PRO A 118 0.63 -0.28 6.01
CA PRO A 118 1.94 -0.75 5.55
C PRO A 118 2.77 0.32 4.85
N GLY A 119 2.13 1.35 4.30
CA GLY A 119 2.82 2.35 3.52
C GLY A 119 1.91 3.45 3.01
N VAL A 120 2.51 4.28 2.17
CA VAL A 120 1.87 5.44 1.55
C VAL A 120 2.12 5.42 0.05
N ALA A 121 1.06 5.69 -0.71
CA ALA A 121 1.13 5.75 -2.15
C ALA A 121 1.85 7.04 -2.61
N LEU A 122 2.35 7.09 -3.85
CA LEU A 122 3.08 8.25 -4.39
C LEU A 122 2.33 9.58 -4.29
N ASN A 123 0.99 9.55 -4.35
CA ASN A 123 0.12 10.70 -4.19
C ASN A 123 -0.18 11.06 -2.73
N GLY A 124 0.32 10.31 -1.76
CA GLY A 124 0.16 10.53 -0.32
C GLY A 124 -1.05 9.86 0.32
N VAL A 125 -1.90 9.19 -0.46
CA VAL A 125 -3.01 8.37 0.06
C VAL A 125 -2.41 7.13 0.75
N LYS A 126 -2.90 6.80 1.95
CA LYS A 126 -2.40 5.65 2.71
C LYS A 126 -2.99 4.33 2.22
N PHE A 127 -2.23 3.27 2.42
CA PHE A 127 -2.73 1.90 2.37
C PHE A 127 -3.20 1.48 3.77
N GLU A 128 -4.38 0.89 3.89
CA GLU A 128 -4.93 0.32 5.12
C GLU A 128 -5.75 -0.90 4.72
N PRO A 129 -5.14 -2.09 4.56
CA PRO A 129 -5.83 -3.27 3.99
C PRO A 129 -6.97 -3.78 4.87
N GLU A 130 -6.80 -3.70 6.19
CA GLU A 130 -7.70 -4.32 7.16
C GLU A 130 -8.85 -3.38 7.56
N THR A 131 -9.93 -3.99 8.08
CA THR A 131 -11.07 -3.25 8.60
C THR A 131 -11.16 -3.37 10.14
N ALA A 132 -11.95 -2.48 10.75
CA ALA A 132 -12.34 -2.62 12.15
C ALA A 132 -13.54 -3.56 12.34
N GLU A 133 -14.11 -4.06 11.24
CA GLU A 133 -15.37 -4.78 11.21
C GLU A 133 -15.21 -6.22 11.66
N ALA A 134 -16.19 -6.70 12.42
CA ALA A 134 -16.19 -8.06 12.91
C ALA A 134 -17.60 -8.62 13.05
N VAL A 135 -17.73 -9.90 12.73
CA VAL A 135 -18.82 -10.77 13.19
C VAL A 135 -18.41 -11.35 14.53
N LEU A 136 -19.32 -11.34 15.50
CA LEU A 136 -19.13 -11.91 16.84
C LEU A 136 -20.13 -13.04 17.03
N CYS A 137 -19.66 -14.16 17.58
CA CYS A 137 -20.47 -15.33 17.90
C CYS A 137 -20.72 -15.40 19.41
N GLU A 138 -21.88 -15.89 19.85
CA GLU A 138 -22.14 -16.11 21.28
C GLU A 138 -21.20 -17.18 21.87
N SER A 139 -20.74 -18.12 21.05
CA SER A 139 -19.72 -19.11 21.38
C SER A 139 -18.30 -18.51 21.59
N GLY A 140 -18.08 -17.24 21.24
CA GLY A 140 -16.89 -16.46 21.59
C GLY A 140 -15.93 -16.19 20.42
N GLU A 141 -16.17 -16.75 19.24
CA GLU A 141 -15.39 -16.48 18.04
C GLU A 141 -15.59 -15.04 17.55
N ARG A 142 -14.53 -14.50 16.96
CA ARG A 142 -14.52 -13.18 16.36
C ARG A 142 -13.91 -13.22 14.97
N TYR A 143 -14.74 -13.00 13.97
CA TYR A 143 -14.36 -13.02 12.57
C TYR A 143 -14.22 -11.60 12.04
N ARG A 144 -12.99 -11.15 11.80
CA ARG A 144 -12.75 -9.84 11.18
C ARG A 144 -13.12 -9.87 9.71
N VAL A 145 -13.91 -8.90 9.27
CA VAL A 145 -14.45 -8.85 7.91
C VAL A 145 -13.42 -8.19 6.98
N GLU A 146 -13.18 -8.80 5.83
CA GLU A 146 -12.36 -8.20 4.78
C GLU A 146 -13.04 -6.94 4.21
N ALA A 147 -12.26 -6.05 3.60
CA ALA A 147 -12.85 -4.92 2.89
C ALA A 147 -13.51 -5.36 1.57
N LYS A 148 -12.88 -6.32 0.88
CA LYS A 148 -13.35 -6.88 -0.40
C LYS A 148 -14.08 -8.20 -0.15
N GLN A 149 -15.39 -8.12 0.08
CA GLN A 149 -16.28 -9.25 0.38
C GLN A 149 -17.75 -8.90 0.06
N ASN A 150 -18.67 -9.85 0.24
CA ASN A 150 -20.09 -9.73 -0.14
C ASN A 150 -21.11 -9.77 1.03
N LEU A 151 -20.66 -9.92 2.28
CA LEU A 151 -21.46 -9.89 3.50
C LEU A 151 -22.00 -8.49 3.84
N ILE A 152 -21.16 -7.45 3.79
CA ILE A 152 -21.54 -6.06 4.07
C ILE A 152 -21.01 -5.12 2.98
N ASP A 153 -21.84 -4.15 2.57
CA ASP A 153 -21.40 -3.10 1.65
C ASP A 153 -20.47 -2.12 2.37
N MET A 154 -19.20 -2.10 1.95
CA MET A 154 -18.15 -1.24 2.49
C MET A 154 -18.05 0.11 1.76
N GLY A 155 -18.87 0.31 0.71
CA GLY A 155 -18.87 1.51 -0.12
C GLY A 155 -17.55 1.74 -0.85
N LEU A 156 -16.85 0.66 -1.21
CA LEU A 156 -15.60 0.74 -1.97
C LEU A 156 -15.87 1.25 -3.39
N ASP A 157 -14.98 2.11 -3.89
CA ASP A 157 -15.00 2.54 -5.29
C ASP A 157 -14.15 1.63 -6.21
N LYS A 158 -14.04 2.02 -7.48
CA LYS A 158 -13.24 1.33 -8.50
C LYS A 158 -11.74 1.22 -8.17
N ASN A 159 -11.24 1.98 -7.21
CA ASN A 159 -9.86 1.95 -6.75
C ASN A 159 -9.69 1.07 -5.50
N ASN A 160 -10.71 0.28 -5.15
CA ASN A 160 -10.75 -0.53 -3.92
C ASN A 160 -10.50 0.34 -2.67
N ALA A 161 -11.09 1.53 -2.65
CA ALA A 161 -10.92 2.53 -1.61
C ALA A 161 -12.24 3.10 -1.15
N HIS A 162 -12.24 3.65 0.07
CA HIS A 162 -13.38 4.38 0.60
C HIS A 162 -12.93 5.48 1.58
N VAL A 163 -13.89 6.15 2.22
CA VAL A 163 -13.66 7.37 3.00
C VAL A 163 -13.96 7.12 4.48
N GLN A 164 -13.00 7.42 5.36
CA GLN A 164 -13.21 7.37 6.82
C GLN A 164 -14.08 8.53 7.29
N PRO A 165 -14.68 8.48 8.50
CA PRO A 165 -15.44 9.60 9.07
C PRO A 165 -14.68 10.94 9.14
N THR A 166 -13.35 10.88 9.19
CA THR A 166 -12.45 12.05 9.12
C THR A 166 -12.38 12.71 7.74
N GLY A 167 -12.94 12.07 6.72
CA GLY A 167 -12.81 12.42 5.31
C GLY A 167 -11.56 11.85 4.62
N ALA A 168 -10.78 11.02 5.31
CA ALA A 168 -9.60 10.38 4.74
C ALA A 168 -10.00 9.30 3.72
N TYR A 169 -9.68 9.53 2.45
CA TYR A 169 -9.70 8.51 1.40
C TYR A 169 -8.49 7.58 1.58
N HIS A 170 -8.68 6.26 1.45
CA HIS A 170 -7.60 5.27 1.63
C HIS A 170 -7.87 3.97 0.88
N TYR A 171 -6.80 3.28 0.49
CA TYR A 171 -6.86 2.06 -0.29
C TYR A 171 -6.88 0.81 0.60
N HIS A 172 -7.87 -0.06 0.39
CA HIS A 172 -7.90 -1.42 0.94
C HIS A 172 -7.32 -2.46 -0.02
N GLY A 173 -7.33 -2.18 -1.33
CA GLY A 173 -6.83 -3.08 -2.36
C GLY A 173 -6.12 -2.35 -3.50
N THR A 174 -6.05 -2.99 -4.66
CA THR A 174 -5.39 -2.47 -5.85
C THR A 174 -5.91 -1.08 -6.27
N PRO A 175 -5.10 -0.01 -6.23
CA PRO A 175 -5.56 1.34 -6.60
C PRO A 175 -5.56 1.51 -8.13
N THR A 176 -6.60 1.01 -8.80
CA THR A 176 -6.71 0.90 -10.26
C THR A 176 -6.31 2.18 -11.01
N SER A 177 -6.99 3.31 -10.75
CA SER A 177 -6.71 4.55 -11.49
C SER A 177 -5.38 5.19 -11.09
N MET A 178 -4.82 4.82 -9.94
CA MET A 178 -3.45 5.19 -9.58
C MET A 178 -2.44 4.43 -10.46
N ILE A 179 -2.60 3.12 -10.57
CA ILE A 179 -1.72 2.27 -11.39
C ILE A 179 -1.73 2.75 -12.84
N GLU A 180 -2.92 2.98 -13.42
CA GLU A 180 -3.07 3.53 -14.77
C GLU A 180 -2.32 4.87 -14.93
N LYS A 181 -2.39 5.74 -13.92
CA LYS A 181 -1.75 7.07 -13.94
C LYS A 181 -0.24 7.05 -13.73
N PHE A 182 0.36 5.97 -13.22
CA PHE A 182 1.81 5.84 -13.07
C PHE A 182 2.43 4.82 -14.02
N ASP A 183 1.64 4.27 -14.93
CA ASP A 183 2.10 3.23 -15.83
C ASP A 183 3.02 3.75 -16.93
N THR A 184 4.31 3.40 -16.84
CA THR A 184 5.34 3.77 -17.80
C THR A 184 5.48 2.81 -18.99
N GLY A 185 4.51 1.91 -19.20
CA GLY A 185 4.55 0.83 -20.19
C GLY A 185 5.35 -0.40 -19.75
N GLN A 186 6.14 -0.29 -18.67
CA GLN A 186 6.86 -1.42 -18.06
C GLN A 186 5.92 -2.31 -17.24
N ASP A 187 6.29 -3.56 -16.99
CA ASP A 187 5.47 -4.49 -16.19
C ASP A 187 5.22 -3.97 -14.76
N LEU A 188 6.29 -3.54 -14.10
CA LEU A 188 6.25 -3.02 -12.74
C LEU A 188 5.90 -1.54 -12.73
N VAL A 189 4.80 -1.21 -12.05
CA VAL A 189 4.36 0.15 -11.78
C VAL A 189 4.70 0.48 -10.33
N HIS A 190 5.55 1.49 -10.12
CA HIS A 190 5.87 1.97 -8.77
C HIS A 190 4.71 2.78 -8.24
N ILE A 191 4.09 2.35 -7.13
CA ILE A 191 2.87 2.98 -6.60
C ILE A 191 3.06 3.54 -5.20
N GLY A 192 4.15 3.25 -4.49
CA GLY A 192 4.36 3.85 -3.17
C GLY A 192 5.58 3.32 -2.44
N PHE A 193 5.69 3.74 -1.18
CA PHE A 193 6.72 3.31 -0.26
C PHE A 193 6.08 2.69 0.98
N ALA A 194 6.62 1.55 1.40
CA ALA A 194 6.31 0.96 2.69
C ALA A 194 6.97 1.76 3.82
N LYS A 195 6.43 1.65 5.04
CA LYS A 195 6.96 2.39 6.21
C LYS A 195 8.40 2.00 6.58
N ASP A 196 8.82 0.80 6.21
CA ASP A 196 10.20 0.32 6.39
C ASP A 196 11.16 0.76 5.27
N GLY A 197 10.67 1.49 4.27
CA GLY A 197 11.47 2.09 3.18
C GLY A 197 11.52 1.33 1.88
N PHE A 198 11.06 0.07 1.82
CA PHE A 198 11.00 -0.67 0.56
C PHE A 198 9.92 -0.10 -0.37
N ALA A 199 10.12 -0.27 -1.67
CA ALA A 199 9.14 0.15 -2.67
C ALA A 199 7.93 -0.79 -2.67
N ILE A 200 6.77 -0.23 -3.03
CA ILE A 200 5.53 -0.96 -3.30
C ILE A 200 5.26 -0.86 -4.80
N TYR A 201 5.14 -2.01 -5.45
CA TYR A 201 4.87 -2.12 -6.88
C TYR A 201 3.53 -2.80 -7.15
N TYR A 202 3.03 -2.63 -8.37
CA TYR A 202 2.03 -3.49 -8.99
C TYR A 202 2.65 -4.10 -10.26
N SER A 203 2.40 -5.38 -10.53
CA SER A 203 2.84 -6.06 -11.77
C SER A 203 1.65 -6.32 -12.67
N LYS A 204 1.66 -5.73 -13.87
CA LYS A 204 0.54 -5.84 -14.82
C LYS A 204 0.46 -7.20 -15.50
N SER A 205 1.57 -7.90 -15.64
CA SER A 205 1.62 -9.23 -16.25
C SER A 205 1.13 -10.34 -15.32
N GLY A 206 0.97 -10.05 -14.02
CA GLY A 206 0.68 -11.07 -13.02
C GLY A 206 1.86 -12.03 -12.78
N ALA A 207 3.09 -11.60 -13.07
CA ALA A 207 4.29 -12.42 -12.85
C ALA A 207 4.55 -12.75 -11.37
N TYR A 208 3.89 -12.03 -10.46
CA TYR A 208 4.03 -12.17 -9.03
C TYR A 208 2.71 -12.63 -8.42
N SER A 209 2.71 -13.80 -7.80
CA SER A 209 1.52 -14.45 -7.23
C SER A 209 1.62 -14.52 -5.70
N PRO A 210 0.57 -14.08 -4.98
CA PRO A 210 0.49 -14.26 -3.54
C PRO A 210 0.54 -15.74 -3.14
N SER A 211 1.12 -16.00 -1.99
CA SER A 211 1.20 -17.35 -1.40
C SER A 211 0.10 -17.58 -0.36
N PHE A 212 -1.13 -17.19 -0.68
CA PHE A 212 -2.30 -17.34 0.19
C PHE A 212 -3.41 -18.15 -0.47
N ARG A 213 -4.13 -18.92 0.34
CA ARG A 213 -5.34 -19.64 -0.08
C ARG A 213 -6.39 -19.61 1.04
N LEU A 214 -7.63 -19.97 0.69
CA LEU A 214 -8.64 -20.28 1.69
C LEU A 214 -8.27 -21.59 2.39
N TYR A 215 -8.42 -21.65 3.71
CA TYR A 215 -8.23 -22.92 4.42
C TYR A 215 -9.41 -23.88 4.15
N ASP A 216 -9.18 -25.19 4.31
CA ASP A 216 -10.10 -26.23 3.79
C ASP A 216 -11.23 -26.63 4.79
N GLU A 217 -11.00 -26.41 6.08
CA GLU A 217 -11.92 -26.78 7.17
C GLU A 217 -13.16 -25.88 7.25
N ASN A 218 -14.21 -26.37 7.93
CA ASN A 218 -15.39 -25.55 8.18
C ASN A 218 -15.11 -24.51 9.28
N ARG A 219 -15.79 -23.36 9.19
CA ARG A 219 -15.84 -22.36 10.25
C ARG A 219 -16.66 -22.89 11.45
N GLU A 220 -16.27 -22.47 12.64
CA GLU A 220 -16.95 -22.74 13.91
C GLU A 220 -17.56 -21.44 14.45
N GLY A 221 -18.77 -21.50 15.02
CA GLY A 221 -19.37 -20.35 15.69
C GLY A 221 -20.88 -20.37 15.66
N GLU A 222 -21.48 -20.35 16.85
CA GLU A 222 -22.92 -20.37 17.09
C GLU A 222 -23.45 -18.95 17.34
N ASP A 223 -24.67 -18.69 16.85
CA ASP A 223 -25.40 -17.43 17.04
C ASP A 223 -24.55 -16.19 16.73
N CYS A 224 -23.97 -16.18 15.52
CA CYS A 224 -23.09 -15.10 15.08
C CYS A 224 -23.86 -13.97 14.43
N ALA A 225 -23.48 -12.74 14.76
CA ALA A 225 -24.05 -11.55 14.17
C ALA A 225 -22.99 -10.50 13.83
N TYR A 226 -23.29 -9.70 12.83
CA TYR A 226 -22.64 -8.44 12.58
C TYR A 226 -23.52 -7.30 13.11
N ASP A 227 -22.95 -6.49 14.00
CA ASP A 227 -23.67 -5.42 14.69
C ASP A 227 -23.01 -4.05 14.48
N ARG A 228 -23.81 -3.09 14.03
CA ARG A 228 -23.49 -1.66 14.06
C ARG A 228 -24.74 -0.86 14.49
N PRO A 229 -24.58 0.40 14.94
CA PRO A 229 -25.73 1.25 15.26
C PRO A 229 -26.74 1.31 14.09
N GLY A 230 -27.93 0.75 14.29
CA GLY A 230 -29.00 0.72 13.28
C GLY A 230 -28.89 -0.38 12.22
N ASN A 231 -27.94 -1.31 12.36
CA ASN A 231 -27.80 -2.46 11.46
C ASN A 231 -27.42 -3.72 12.25
N HIS A 232 -28.28 -4.73 12.21
CA HIS A 232 -28.05 -6.04 12.79
C HIS A 232 -28.27 -7.07 11.69
N LEU A 233 -27.30 -7.97 11.52
CA LEU A 233 -27.31 -9.01 10.52
C LEU A 233 -26.90 -10.33 11.16
N ASP A 234 -27.81 -11.28 11.21
CA ASP A 234 -27.48 -12.67 11.54
C ASP A 234 -26.57 -13.27 10.46
N VAL A 235 -25.50 -13.92 10.88
CA VAL A 235 -24.50 -14.52 9.98
C VAL A 235 -24.34 -16.00 10.31
N SER A 236 -24.72 -16.88 9.37
CA SER A 236 -24.55 -18.32 9.55
C SER A 236 -23.09 -18.73 9.37
N ILE A 237 -22.37 -18.87 10.48
CA ILE A 237 -20.95 -19.28 10.51
C ILE A 237 -20.80 -20.80 10.70
N GLU A 238 -21.48 -21.38 11.69
CA GLU A 238 -21.34 -22.79 12.04
C GLU A 238 -21.43 -23.72 10.83
N ASN A 239 -20.42 -24.57 10.64
CA ASN A 239 -20.29 -25.51 9.52
C ASN A 239 -20.24 -24.89 8.11
N SER A 240 -20.08 -23.57 7.99
CA SER A 240 -19.92 -22.91 6.69
C SER A 240 -18.48 -23.03 6.17
N LYS A 241 -18.30 -22.94 4.86
CA LYS A 241 -16.98 -22.95 4.22
C LYS A 241 -16.35 -21.55 4.19
N PRO A 242 -15.03 -21.42 4.37
CA PRO A 242 -14.31 -20.19 4.10
C PRO A 242 -14.57 -19.73 2.67
N ASP A 243 -14.91 -18.46 2.52
CA ASP A 243 -15.27 -17.83 1.24
C ASP A 243 -14.50 -16.52 0.99
N GLY A 244 -13.60 -16.18 1.92
CA GLY A 244 -12.77 -14.98 1.86
C GLY A 244 -13.46 -13.75 2.46
N THR A 245 -14.65 -13.93 3.05
CA THR A 245 -15.34 -12.86 3.77
C THR A 245 -14.55 -12.38 4.97
N PHE A 246 -13.82 -13.28 5.62
CA PHE A 246 -13.07 -12.97 6.83
C PHE A 246 -11.57 -13.03 6.62
N VAL A 247 -10.82 -12.20 7.36
CA VAL A 247 -9.35 -12.22 7.37
C VAL A 247 -8.84 -13.63 7.68
N SER A 248 -9.47 -14.28 8.65
CA SER A 248 -9.13 -15.62 9.11
C SER A 248 -9.42 -16.72 8.11
N ASP A 249 -10.19 -16.46 7.04
CA ASP A 249 -10.45 -17.44 5.98
C ASP A 249 -9.18 -17.76 5.18
N TRP A 250 -8.19 -16.86 5.19
CA TRP A 250 -6.97 -16.96 4.42
C TRP A 250 -5.81 -17.48 5.26
N GLU A 251 -5.06 -18.44 4.72
CA GLU A 251 -3.81 -18.94 5.29
C GLU A 251 -2.65 -18.71 4.32
N TYR A 252 -1.49 -18.35 4.88
CA TYR A 252 -0.23 -18.30 4.14
C TYR A 252 0.29 -19.74 3.94
N VAL A 253 0.70 -20.04 2.71
CA VAL A 253 1.28 -21.34 2.33
C VAL A 253 2.56 -21.09 1.56
N GLU A 254 3.70 -21.30 2.23
CA GLU A 254 5.02 -21.15 1.63
C GLU A 254 5.14 -21.92 0.30
N GLY A 255 5.56 -21.23 -0.75
CA GLY A 255 5.75 -21.80 -2.09
C GLY A 255 4.48 -22.02 -2.92
N LEU A 256 3.29 -21.63 -2.43
CA LEU A 256 2.06 -21.64 -3.24
C LEU A 256 2.16 -20.62 -4.40
N GLY A 257 2.65 -19.44 -4.09
CA GLY A 257 3.03 -18.40 -5.04
C GLY A 257 4.53 -18.12 -4.99
N ASN A 258 4.93 -16.94 -5.44
CA ASN A 258 6.31 -16.47 -5.40
C ASN A 258 6.52 -15.22 -4.53
N LEU A 259 5.47 -14.79 -3.83
CA LEU A 259 5.50 -13.75 -2.81
C LEU A 259 5.52 -14.37 -1.40
N ASP A 260 6.20 -13.70 -0.47
CA ASP A 260 6.24 -14.10 0.94
C ASP A 260 4.95 -13.74 1.70
N GLU A 261 4.94 -13.99 3.01
CA GLU A 261 3.78 -13.74 3.89
C GLU A 261 3.41 -12.24 4.00
N CYS A 262 4.33 -11.33 3.66
CA CYS A 262 4.07 -9.89 3.58
C CYS A 262 3.76 -9.42 2.16
N ASN A 263 3.52 -10.35 1.23
CA ASN A 263 3.26 -10.09 -0.17
C ASN A 263 4.44 -9.39 -0.88
N GLY A 264 5.67 -9.70 -0.50
CA GLY A 264 6.88 -9.17 -1.14
C GLY A 264 7.83 -10.24 -1.64
N THR A 265 8.84 -9.81 -2.40
CA THR A 265 9.89 -10.68 -2.95
C THR A 265 11.10 -9.84 -3.37
N GLU A 266 12.19 -10.49 -3.78
CA GLU A 266 13.34 -9.81 -4.36
C GLU A 266 13.11 -9.46 -5.84
N ILE A 267 13.23 -8.18 -6.18
CA ILE A 267 13.15 -7.66 -7.54
C ILE A 267 14.47 -6.97 -7.87
N ASN A 268 15.21 -7.50 -8.84
CA ASN A 268 16.51 -6.96 -9.28
C ASN A 268 17.53 -6.78 -8.14
N GLY A 269 17.62 -7.72 -7.20
CA GLY A 269 18.57 -7.65 -6.08
C GLY A 269 18.10 -6.81 -4.89
N THR A 270 16.88 -6.27 -4.91
CA THR A 270 16.32 -5.49 -3.80
C THR A 270 14.93 -6.02 -3.45
N TYR A 271 14.68 -6.23 -2.16
CA TYR A 271 13.36 -6.62 -1.68
C TYR A 271 12.33 -5.51 -1.97
N ALA A 272 11.12 -5.90 -2.37
CA ALA A 272 10.02 -4.99 -2.60
C ALA A 272 8.67 -5.67 -2.31
N TYR A 273 7.68 -4.86 -1.98
CA TYR A 273 6.31 -5.34 -1.78
C TYR A 273 5.50 -5.23 -3.06
N LEU A 274 4.51 -6.12 -3.20
CA LEU A 274 3.57 -6.11 -4.29
C LEU A 274 2.16 -5.83 -3.76
N VAL A 275 1.44 -5.01 -4.51
CA VAL A 275 -0.02 -4.97 -4.51
C VAL A 275 -0.51 -5.90 -5.61
N THR A 276 -1.52 -6.70 -5.32
CA THR A 276 -2.02 -7.78 -6.18
C THR A 276 -3.54 -7.77 -6.28
N ASP A 277 -4.09 -8.37 -7.33
CA ASP A 277 -5.55 -8.41 -7.52
C ASP A 277 -6.25 -9.50 -6.71
N SER A 278 -5.49 -10.39 -6.09
CA SER A 278 -5.94 -11.39 -5.12
C SER A 278 -5.40 -11.09 -3.71
N TYR A 279 -6.01 -11.73 -2.70
CA TYR A 279 -5.59 -11.63 -1.30
C TYR A 279 -4.06 -11.84 -1.15
N PRO A 280 -3.36 -11.03 -0.33
CA PRO A 280 -3.88 -10.05 0.63
C PRO A 280 -4.25 -8.69 0.03
N TYR A 281 -4.15 -8.54 -1.29
CA TYR A 281 -4.30 -7.33 -2.10
C TYR A 281 -3.22 -6.28 -1.85
N VAL A 282 -3.06 -5.87 -0.60
CA VAL A 282 -2.07 -4.92 -0.11
C VAL A 282 -1.29 -5.58 1.03
N PRO A 283 0.02 -5.34 1.17
CA PRO A 283 0.84 -5.91 2.25
C PRO A 283 0.21 -5.69 3.64
N ARG A 284 0.25 -6.71 4.51
CA ARG A 284 -0.30 -6.65 5.89
C ARG A 284 0.77 -6.70 6.98
N CYS A 285 2.01 -6.88 6.55
CA CYS A 285 3.18 -6.87 7.40
C CYS A 285 4.36 -6.30 6.62
N LEU A 286 5.45 -6.03 7.33
CA LEU A 286 6.71 -5.56 6.81
C LEU A 286 7.83 -6.51 7.21
N MET A 287 8.78 -6.70 6.30
CA MET A 287 10.01 -7.45 6.46
C MET A 287 11.21 -6.57 6.84
N GLY A 288 11.07 -5.23 6.87
CA GLY A 288 12.13 -4.31 7.23
C GLY A 288 11.99 -3.65 8.61
N GLU A 289 13.01 -2.91 9.05
CA GLU A 289 12.94 -2.07 10.25
C GLU A 289 12.03 -0.85 10.00
N PHE A 290 11.01 -0.65 10.86
CA PHE A 290 10.15 0.54 10.85
C PHE A 290 9.76 0.96 12.27
N GLU A 291 9.31 2.20 12.41
CA GLU A 291 8.66 2.70 13.62
C GLU A 291 7.15 2.80 13.38
N GLU A 292 6.35 2.25 14.30
CA GLU A 292 4.90 2.45 14.31
C GLU A 292 4.52 3.32 15.51
N GLU A 293 3.68 4.33 15.29
CA GLU A 293 2.94 4.94 16.39
C GLU A 293 2.05 3.86 17.00
N GLN A 294 2.16 3.61 18.32
CA GLN A 294 1.44 2.53 18.99
C GLN A 294 -0.06 2.54 18.67
N HIS A 295 -0.50 1.57 17.87
CA HIS A 295 -1.89 1.18 17.72
C HIS A 295 -2.03 -0.27 18.21
N GLY A 296 -3.23 -0.64 18.66
CA GLY A 296 -3.50 -1.91 19.36
C GLY A 296 -3.07 -3.18 18.62
N PRO A 297 -3.17 -4.36 19.27
CA PRO A 297 -2.57 -5.59 18.78
C PRO A 297 -3.09 -6.03 17.40
N PRO A 298 -2.27 -6.79 16.62
CA PRO A 298 -2.65 -7.35 15.33
C PRO A 298 -3.96 -8.15 15.38
N PRO A 299 -4.73 -8.19 14.28
CA PRO A 299 -5.79 -9.17 14.08
C PRO A 299 -5.34 -10.62 14.19
N GLY A 300 -6.19 -11.46 14.79
CA GLY A 300 -6.00 -12.91 14.82
C GLY A 300 -5.15 -13.47 15.97
N GLN A 301 -4.43 -12.64 16.75
CA GLN A 301 -3.67 -13.12 17.93
C GLN A 301 -4.45 -13.11 19.25
N ALA A 302 -5.73 -12.73 19.24
CA ALA A 302 -6.58 -12.87 20.42
C ALA A 302 -7.08 -14.32 20.56
N ALA A 303 -6.27 -15.13 21.27
CA ALA A 303 -6.59 -16.40 21.94
C ALA A 303 -7.01 -17.62 21.10
N GLN A 304 -6.08 -18.20 20.33
CA GLN A 304 -6.01 -19.67 20.27
C GLN A 304 -5.40 -20.20 21.57
N ARG A 305 -6.23 -20.37 22.60
CA ARG A 305 -5.88 -21.24 23.73
C ARG A 305 -6.29 -22.66 23.35
N GLY A 306 -5.32 -23.41 22.81
CA GLY A 306 -5.51 -24.81 22.50
C GLY A 306 -4.30 -25.36 21.74
N GLU A 307 -3.19 -25.56 22.44
CA GLU A 307 -2.13 -26.45 21.96
C GLU A 307 -2.76 -27.79 21.60
N ARG A 308 -2.92 -28.05 20.30
CA ARG A 308 -3.26 -29.37 19.77
C ARG A 308 -2.01 -30.23 19.90
N SER A 309 -1.73 -30.66 21.12
CA SER A 309 -0.67 -31.62 21.40
C SER A 309 -1.00 -32.94 20.69
N SER A 310 -0.12 -33.29 19.77
CA SER A 310 0.03 -34.64 19.23
C SER A 310 0.05 -35.65 20.38
N ARG A 311 -1.07 -36.37 20.59
CA ARG A 311 -1.09 -37.57 21.44
C ARG A 311 -0.46 -38.72 20.67
N GLY A 312 0.87 -38.73 20.69
CA GLY A 312 1.69 -39.90 20.39
C GLY A 312 1.53 -40.94 21.51
N ASN A 313 0.91 -42.05 21.11
CA ASN A 313 0.86 -43.38 21.73
C ASN A 313 2.04 -43.70 22.69
N GLN A 314 1.75 -43.96 23.97
CA GLN A 314 2.64 -44.76 24.82
C GLN A 314 1.81 -45.70 25.71
N GLN A 315 1.98 -46.99 25.44
CA GLN A 315 1.45 -48.12 26.18
C GLN A 315 1.98 -48.14 27.62
N GLN A 316 1.06 -48.30 28.56
CA GLN A 316 1.32 -48.68 29.95
C GLN A 316 1.73 -50.17 30.00
N HIS A 317 2.92 -50.43 30.54
CA HIS A 317 3.25 -51.72 31.16
C HIS A 317 3.29 -51.49 32.66
N ASP A 318 2.27 -51.99 33.36
CA ASP A 318 2.23 -52.03 34.82
C ASP A 318 2.88 -53.31 35.35
N HIS A 319 3.57 -53.16 36.49
CA HIS A 319 3.81 -54.19 37.49
C HIS A 319 2.71 -54.13 38.54
#